data_AF-A0A4R6P0R2-F1
#
_entry.id   AF-A0A4R6P0R2-F1
#
_cell.length_a   1.000
_cell.length_b   1.000
_cell.length_c   1.000
_cell.angle_alpha   90.00
_cell.angle_beta   90.00
_cell.angle_gamma   90.00
#
_symmetry.space_group_name_H-M   'P 1'
#
loop_
_entity.id
_entity.type
_entity.pdbx_description
1 polymer ?
#
loop_
_entity_poly.entity_id
_entity_poly.type
_entity_poly.pdbx_seq_one_letter_code
_entity_poly.pdbx_strand_id
1 'polypeptide(L)'
;MAQISKILHKQDREKYWVYVDGEFCVSIRERTFKGMNLREGMEISCDKLKEMESFHFKNQYQNSWEEEKVRLKAVTDLLHDISPEIKVTVTGFGADSNELIREHPEEQGKPDLEVTFNSNVIMLVEVSGTKVMRGSDYWVRPDKLSYCQHHPEENVWIVLHYAEPSEKFVFIKPRPEKEYLYEVKNIRGTDEHYVVFTDDSPEVYSRYNFAEQLLGLLD
;
A
#
# COMPACT_ATOMS: atom_id res chain seq x y z
N MET A 1 37.42 6.69 7.16
CA MET A 1 36.13 5.96 7.20
C MET A 1 35.58 5.92 5.79
N ALA A 2 34.81 4.89 5.43
CA ALA A 2 34.23 4.81 4.09
C ALA A 2 33.29 5.99 3.87
N GLN A 3 33.38 6.61 2.68
CA GLN A 3 32.59 7.80 2.38
C GLN A 3 32.05 7.79 0.94
N ILE A 4 30.93 8.46 0.74
CA ILE A 4 30.41 8.70 -0.61
C ILE A 4 31.41 9.56 -1.38
N SER A 5 32.08 8.94 -2.34
CA SER A 5 33.10 9.60 -3.16
C SER A 5 32.51 10.31 -4.37
N LYS A 6 31.34 9.84 -4.85
CA LYS A 6 30.71 10.38 -6.06
C LYS A 6 29.24 10.01 -6.15
N ILE A 7 28.41 10.94 -6.63
CA ILE A 7 27.02 10.70 -6.99
C ILE A 7 26.78 11.11 -8.45
N LEU A 8 26.26 10.20 -9.26
CA LEU A 8 25.97 10.44 -10.68
C LEU A 8 24.48 10.30 -10.97
N HIS A 9 23.84 11.38 -11.41
CA HIS A 9 22.48 11.31 -11.93
C HIS A 9 22.48 10.72 -13.35
N LYS A 10 21.70 9.64 -13.55
CA LYS A 10 21.40 9.01 -14.83
C LYS A 10 19.95 9.34 -15.20
N GLN A 11 19.75 10.52 -15.78
CA GLN A 11 18.42 11.02 -16.17
C GLN A 11 17.68 10.05 -17.11
N ASP A 12 18.40 9.43 -18.04
CA ASP A 12 17.86 8.43 -18.98
C ASP A 12 17.28 7.18 -18.30
N ARG A 13 17.59 6.98 -17.01
CA ARG A 13 17.20 5.81 -16.23
C ARG A 13 16.44 6.17 -14.96
N GLU A 14 16.20 7.46 -14.72
CA GLU A 14 15.58 8.00 -13.49
C GLU A 14 16.26 7.43 -12.23
N LYS A 15 17.60 7.40 -12.22
CA LYS A 15 18.41 6.76 -11.16
C LYS A 15 19.65 7.57 -10.82
N TYR A 16 20.09 7.43 -9.58
CA TYR A 16 21.38 7.92 -9.09
C TYR A 16 22.32 6.74 -8.85
N TRP A 17 23.51 6.79 -9.42
CA TRP A 17 24.59 5.86 -9.12
C TRP A 17 25.46 6.46 -8.03
N VAL A 18 25.57 5.75 -6.91
CA VAL A 18 26.32 6.20 -5.74
C VAL A 18 27.59 5.35 -5.62
N TYR A 19 28.72 6.03 -5.47
CA TYR A 19 30.05 5.44 -5.32
C TYR A 19 30.57 5.68 -3.91
N VAL A 20 31.18 4.67 -3.31
CA VAL A 20 31.82 4.72 -2.00
C VAL A 20 33.30 4.40 -2.19
N ASP A 21 34.18 5.26 -1.69
CA ASP A 21 35.64 5.12 -1.81
C ASP A 21 36.15 4.89 -3.25
N GLY A 22 35.46 5.47 -4.24
CA GLY A 22 35.79 5.36 -5.67
C GLY A 22 35.13 4.19 -6.39
N GLU A 23 34.52 3.25 -5.68
CA GLU A 23 33.86 2.07 -6.25
C GLU A 23 32.35 2.24 -6.37
N PHE A 24 31.76 1.71 -7.43
CA PHE A 24 30.31 1.72 -7.59
C PHE A 24 29.67 0.86 -6.49
N CYS A 25 28.75 1.46 -5.71
CA CYS A 25 28.11 0.77 -4.61
C CYS A 25 26.67 0.33 -4.93
N VAL A 26 25.80 1.28 -5.30
CA VAL A 26 24.37 1.02 -5.50
C VAL A 26 23.76 1.99 -6.52
N SER A 27 22.72 1.51 -7.22
CA SER A 27 21.88 2.32 -8.10
C SER A 27 20.53 2.58 -7.44
N ILE A 28 20.26 3.82 -7.07
CA ILE A 28 19.07 4.24 -6.32
C ILE A 28 18.08 4.89 -7.30
N ARG A 29 16.79 4.54 -7.22
CA ARG A 29 15.74 5.23 -8.02
C ARG A 29 15.67 6.70 -7.61
N GLU A 30 15.50 7.61 -8.57
CA GLU A 30 15.42 9.06 -8.33
C GLU A 30 14.39 9.40 -7.25
N ARG A 31 13.21 8.78 -7.31
CA ARG A 31 12.15 8.92 -6.32
C ARG A 31 12.58 8.61 -4.88
N THR A 32 13.44 7.61 -4.71
CA THR A 32 13.95 7.15 -3.41
C THR A 32 15.12 8.03 -2.98
N PHE A 33 16.00 8.40 -3.91
CA PHE A 33 17.20 9.20 -3.65
C PHE A 33 16.87 10.55 -2.98
N LYS A 34 15.80 11.22 -3.40
CA LYS A 34 15.31 12.48 -2.81
C LYS A 34 15.06 12.36 -1.30
N GLY A 35 14.50 11.24 -0.85
CA GLY A 35 14.19 10.99 0.56
C GLY A 35 15.39 10.53 1.40
N MET A 36 16.49 10.10 0.77
CA MET A 36 17.66 9.56 1.47
C MET A 36 18.66 10.63 1.92
N ASN A 37 18.53 11.88 1.45
CA ASN A 37 19.39 13.03 1.82
C ASN A 37 20.91 12.75 1.69
N LEU A 38 21.30 11.94 0.71
CA LEU A 38 22.69 11.56 0.47
C LEU A 38 23.49 12.72 -0.15
N ARG A 39 24.77 12.83 0.22
CA ARG A 39 25.70 13.83 -0.32
C ARG A 39 27.12 13.28 -0.40
N GLU A 40 27.91 13.78 -1.34
CA GLU A 40 29.33 13.48 -1.42
C GLU A 40 30.05 13.91 -0.12
N GLY A 41 31.02 13.11 0.33
CA GLY A 41 31.71 13.28 1.61
C GLY A 41 30.94 12.76 2.83
N MET A 42 29.73 12.21 2.67
CA MET A 42 29.01 11.56 3.77
C MET A 42 29.72 10.26 4.17
N GLU A 43 30.05 10.10 5.45
CA GLU A 43 30.61 8.87 6.00
C GLU A 43 29.53 7.79 6.09
N ILE A 44 29.65 6.76 5.25
CA ILE A 44 28.72 5.64 5.17
C ILE A 44 29.40 4.47 4.47
N SER A 45 29.16 3.24 4.94
CA SER A 45 29.62 2.03 4.26
C SER A 45 28.71 1.67 3.09
N CYS A 46 29.25 0.95 2.11
CA CYS A 46 28.44 0.48 0.99
C CYS A 46 27.30 -0.45 1.46
N ASP A 47 27.55 -1.30 2.45
CA ASP A 47 26.52 -2.19 3.03
C ASP A 47 25.39 -1.40 3.69
N LYS A 48 25.73 -0.35 4.45
CA LYS A 48 24.71 0.49 5.08
C LYS A 48 23.87 1.22 4.05
N LEU A 49 24.50 1.69 2.96
CA LEU A 49 23.80 2.37 1.89
C LEU A 49 22.85 1.43 1.12
N LYS A 50 23.27 0.19 0.85
CA LYS A 50 22.41 -0.85 0.25
C LYS A 50 21.23 -1.20 1.16
N GLU A 51 21.48 -1.33 2.46
CA GLU A 51 20.42 -1.55 3.45
C GLU A 51 19.41 -0.38 3.44
N MET A 52 19.89 0.87 3.49
CA MET A 52 19.02 2.03 3.44
C MET A 52 18.16 2.07 2.18
N GLU A 53 18.71 1.74 1.00
CA GLU A 53 17.94 1.69 -0.24
C GLU A 53 16.90 0.56 -0.22
N SER A 54 17.31 -0.65 0.16
CA SER A 54 16.43 -1.84 0.17
C SER A 54 15.28 -1.72 1.16
N PHE A 55 15.51 -1.03 2.29
CA PHE A 55 14.53 -0.86 3.36
C PHE A 55 13.95 0.55 3.44
N HIS A 56 14.20 1.45 2.48
CA HIS A 56 13.78 2.87 2.53
C HIS A 56 12.30 3.03 2.88
N PHE A 57 11.42 2.41 2.10
CA PHE A 57 9.98 2.47 2.32
C PHE A 57 9.57 1.74 3.61
N LYS A 58 10.16 0.58 3.90
CA LYS A 58 9.88 -0.16 5.14
C LYS A 58 10.22 0.66 6.39
N ASN A 59 11.34 1.39 6.36
CA ASN A 59 11.77 2.28 7.44
C ASN A 59 10.88 3.54 7.53
N GLN A 60 10.47 4.11 6.38
CA GLN A 60 9.55 5.24 6.34
C GLN A 60 8.20 4.91 7.01
N TYR A 61 7.77 3.65 6.94
CA TYR A 61 6.49 3.16 7.46
C TYR A 61 6.64 2.20 8.66
N GLN A 62 7.80 2.14 9.32
CA GLN A 62 8.10 1.12 10.34
C GLN A 62 7.12 1.11 11.54
N ASN A 63 6.50 2.27 11.86
CA ASN A 63 5.53 2.41 12.94
C ASN A 63 4.06 2.26 12.48
N SER A 64 3.78 1.84 11.24
CA SER A 64 2.41 1.77 10.70
C SER A 64 1.67 0.49 11.06
N TRP A 65 2.34 -0.52 11.62
CA TRP A 65 1.76 -1.84 11.92
C TRP A 65 0.61 -1.77 12.93
N GLU A 66 0.77 -1.03 14.02
CA GLU A 66 -0.30 -0.89 15.01
C GLU A 66 -1.49 -0.10 14.43
N GLU A 67 -1.22 0.87 13.57
CA GLU A 67 -2.28 1.59 12.86
C GLU A 67 -3.00 0.69 11.83
N GLU A 68 -2.28 -0.28 11.25
CA GLU A 68 -2.83 -1.24 10.29
C GLU A 68 -3.76 -2.24 10.96
N LYS A 69 -3.37 -2.78 12.12
CA LYS A 69 -4.26 -3.61 12.95
C LYS A 69 -5.56 -2.89 13.30
N VAL A 70 -5.50 -1.59 13.61
CA VAL A 70 -6.70 -0.77 13.87
C VAL A 70 -7.61 -0.73 12.63
N ARG A 71 -7.05 -0.50 11.44
CA ARG A 71 -7.82 -0.48 10.18
C ARG A 71 -8.44 -1.84 9.87
N LEU A 72 -7.66 -2.92 9.96
CA LEU A 72 -8.13 -4.29 9.72
C LEU A 72 -9.27 -4.66 10.66
N LYS A 73 -9.13 -4.31 11.95
CA LYS A 73 -10.19 -4.52 12.93
C LYS A 73 -11.44 -3.71 12.58
N ALA A 74 -11.30 -2.43 12.25
CA ALA A 74 -12.43 -1.57 11.92
C ALA A 74 -13.21 -2.07 10.69
N VAL A 75 -12.50 -2.53 9.64
CA VAL A 75 -13.14 -3.11 8.44
C VAL A 75 -13.77 -4.47 8.73
N THR A 76 -13.13 -5.30 9.55
CA THR A 76 -13.71 -6.59 10.00
C THR A 76 -14.99 -6.37 10.80
N ASP A 77 -14.98 -5.45 11.77
CA ASP A 77 -16.16 -5.09 12.57
C ASP A 77 -17.29 -4.56 11.68
N LEU A 78 -16.97 -3.73 10.68
CA LEU A 78 -17.92 -3.21 9.70
C LEU A 78 -18.57 -4.33 8.87
N LEU A 79 -17.78 -5.29 8.40
CA LEU A 79 -18.27 -6.45 7.64
C LEU A 79 -19.23 -7.29 8.49
N HIS A 80 -18.88 -7.55 9.75
CA HIS A 80 -19.74 -8.28 10.69
C HIS A 80 -21.01 -7.51 11.08
N ASP A 81 -20.96 -6.18 11.14
CA ASP A 81 -22.14 -5.33 11.34
C ASP A 81 -23.11 -5.42 10.16
N ILE A 82 -22.60 -5.59 8.93
CA ILE A 82 -23.44 -5.79 7.74
C ILE A 82 -24.06 -7.19 7.73
N SER A 83 -23.27 -8.23 7.99
CA SER A 83 -23.79 -9.60 8.11
C SER A 83 -22.99 -10.40 9.13
N PRO A 84 -23.61 -10.87 10.23
CA PRO A 84 -22.92 -11.68 11.23
C PRO A 84 -22.66 -13.13 10.77
N GLU A 85 -23.24 -13.56 9.65
CA GLU A 85 -23.13 -14.95 9.16
C GLU A 85 -21.87 -15.19 8.32
N ILE A 86 -21.23 -14.14 7.83
CA ILE A 86 -19.98 -14.25 7.07
C ILE A 86 -18.81 -14.51 8.02
N LYS A 87 -17.81 -15.23 7.52
CA LYS A 87 -16.51 -15.37 8.19
C LYS A 87 -15.48 -14.52 7.46
N VAL A 88 -14.82 -13.62 8.20
CA VAL A 88 -13.72 -12.80 7.71
C VAL A 88 -12.40 -13.41 8.18
N THR A 89 -11.49 -13.69 7.25
CA THR A 89 -10.15 -14.21 7.53
C THR A 89 -9.11 -13.21 7.06
N VAL A 90 -8.16 -12.85 7.92
CA VAL A 90 -7.05 -11.98 7.50
C VAL A 90 -6.04 -12.83 6.73
N THR A 91 -5.83 -12.50 5.45
CA THR A 91 -4.90 -13.17 4.54
C THR A 91 -3.67 -12.34 4.22
N GLY A 92 -3.71 -11.03 4.49
CA GLY A 92 -2.59 -10.10 4.36
C GLY A 92 -1.48 -10.34 5.39
N PHE A 93 -0.24 -10.12 4.98
CA PHE A 93 0.99 -10.36 5.76
C PHE A 93 1.01 -9.60 7.10
N GLY A 94 1.28 -10.30 8.21
CA GLY A 94 1.50 -9.72 9.55
C GLY A 94 0.26 -9.61 10.45
N ALA A 95 -0.80 -10.34 10.11
CA ALA A 95 -2.05 -10.40 10.87
C ALA A 95 -1.93 -10.88 12.33
N ASP A 96 -0.88 -11.63 12.69
CA ASP A 96 -0.77 -12.27 14.01
C ASP A 96 0.66 -12.38 14.59
N SER A 97 1.65 -11.67 14.03
CA SER A 97 3.00 -11.67 14.62
C SER A 97 3.60 -10.28 14.70
N ASN A 98 4.25 -10.00 15.84
CA ASN A 98 5.10 -8.82 16.02
C ASN A 98 6.51 -9.05 15.44
N GLU A 99 6.71 -10.12 14.67
CA GLU A 99 8.02 -10.52 14.15
C GLU A 99 8.14 -10.22 12.66
N LEU A 100 9.32 -9.73 12.28
CA LEU A 100 9.68 -9.40 10.91
C LEU A 100 9.86 -10.70 10.12
N ILE A 101 8.77 -11.24 9.56
CA ILE A 101 8.77 -12.47 8.79
C ILE A 101 9.51 -12.25 7.46
N ARG A 102 10.52 -13.10 7.19
CA ARG A 102 11.41 -13.06 6.02
C ARG A 102 10.93 -13.92 4.85
N GLU A 103 9.73 -14.48 4.91
CA GLU A 103 9.19 -15.31 3.83
C GLU A 103 8.27 -14.49 2.93
N HIS A 104 8.45 -14.65 1.63
CA HIS A 104 7.62 -14.01 0.63
C HIS A 104 6.31 -14.81 0.46
N PRO A 105 5.15 -14.16 0.26
CA PRO A 105 3.92 -14.86 -0.07
C PRO A 105 4.09 -15.78 -1.28
N GLU A 106 3.28 -16.85 -1.36
CA GLU A 106 3.13 -17.63 -2.60
C GLU A 106 2.60 -16.78 -3.76
N GLU A 107 1.82 -15.71 -3.46
CA GLU A 107 1.38 -14.72 -4.44
C GLU A 107 1.46 -13.29 -3.88
N GLN A 108 2.30 -12.47 -4.51
CA GLN A 108 2.50 -11.08 -4.12
C GLN A 108 1.25 -10.24 -4.44
N GLY A 109 0.67 -9.59 -3.42
CA GLY A 109 -0.38 -8.58 -3.62
C GLY A 109 -1.82 -9.06 -3.40
N LYS A 110 -2.02 -10.27 -2.83
CA LYS A 110 -3.34 -10.72 -2.39
C LYS A 110 -3.97 -9.75 -1.37
N PRO A 111 -5.28 -9.45 -1.45
CA PRO A 111 -5.98 -8.57 -0.52
C PRO A 111 -5.89 -9.02 0.94
N ASP A 112 -6.02 -8.05 1.84
CA ASP A 112 -5.77 -8.27 3.27
C ASP A 112 -6.81 -9.15 3.94
N LEU A 113 -8.06 -9.16 3.46
CA LEU A 113 -9.17 -9.94 4.02
C LEU A 113 -9.85 -10.82 2.97
N GLU A 114 -10.15 -12.05 3.36
CA GLU A 114 -11.06 -12.98 2.69
C GLU A 114 -12.40 -13.02 3.42
N VAL A 115 -13.49 -12.72 2.71
CA VAL A 115 -14.86 -12.88 3.20
C VAL A 115 -15.43 -14.16 2.65
N THR A 116 -15.88 -15.03 3.55
CA THR A 116 -16.38 -16.37 3.22
C THR A 116 -17.79 -16.57 3.74
N PHE A 117 -18.59 -17.30 2.95
CA PHE A 117 -19.94 -17.75 3.32
C PHE A 117 -20.12 -19.19 2.83
N ASN A 118 -20.62 -20.09 3.71
CA ASN A 118 -20.76 -21.52 3.41
C ASN A 118 -19.49 -22.18 2.82
N SER A 119 -18.30 -21.80 3.32
CA SER A 119 -16.98 -22.24 2.85
C SER A 119 -16.53 -21.74 1.48
N ASN A 120 -17.30 -20.88 0.81
CA ASN A 120 -16.90 -20.24 -0.44
C ASN A 120 -16.37 -18.82 -0.16
N VAL A 121 -15.29 -18.43 -0.85
CA VAL A 121 -14.83 -17.04 -0.87
C VAL A 121 -15.77 -16.25 -1.77
N ILE A 122 -16.45 -15.25 -1.20
CA ILE A 122 -17.45 -14.43 -1.90
C ILE A 122 -16.96 -13.02 -2.20
N MET A 123 -15.97 -12.54 -1.45
CA MET A 123 -15.42 -11.19 -1.58
C MET A 123 -14.01 -11.16 -1.00
N LEU A 124 -13.15 -10.39 -1.66
CA LEU A 124 -11.81 -10.05 -1.17
C LEU A 124 -11.78 -8.56 -0.85
N VAL A 125 -11.22 -8.19 0.29
CA VAL A 125 -11.14 -6.81 0.73
C VAL A 125 -9.69 -6.42 1.02
N GLU A 126 -9.20 -5.48 0.24
CA GLU A 126 -7.92 -4.80 0.43
C GLU A 126 -8.15 -3.60 1.36
N VAL A 127 -7.44 -3.56 2.48
CA VAL A 127 -7.65 -2.56 3.54
C VAL A 127 -6.52 -1.54 3.49
N SER A 128 -6.88 -0.30 3.18
CA SER A 128 -5.91 0.78 3.09
C SER A 128 -6.40 2.04 3.81
N GLY A 129 -5.70 3.15 3.61
CA GLY A 129 -5.97 4.42 4.27
C GLY A 129 -4.95 4.80 5.32
N THR A 130 -5.23 5.90 6.02
CA THR A 130 -4.35 6.52 7.00
C THR A 130 -5.16 6.99 8.18
N LYS A 131 -4.53 7.12 9.35
CA LYS A 131 -5.23 7.63 10.55
C LYS A 131 -5.98 8.93 10.28
N VAL A 132 -5.32 9.89 9.60
CA VAL A 132 -5.91 11.18 9.20
C VAL A 132 -5.93 11.26 7.68
N MET A 133 -7.08 11.67 7.13
CA MET A 133 -7.23 11.92 5.69
C MET A 133 -6.44 13.16 5.25
N ARG A 134 -5.78 13.09 4.09
CA ARG A 134 -5.03 14.23 3.52
C ARG A 134 -5.83 14.87 2.39
N GLY A 135 -6.30 16.09 2.62
CA GLY A 135 -7.13 16.79 1.63
C GLY A 135 -8.51 16.15 1.49
N SER A 136 -9.13 16.29 0.31
CA SER A 136 -10.46 15.77 -0.03
C SER A 136 -10.45 14.48 -0.84
N ASP A 137 -9.30 14.10 -1.38
CA ASP A 137 -9.22 13.02 -2.35
C ASP A 137 -8.69 11.73 -1.72
N TYR A 138 -9.00 10.62 -2.37
CA TYR A 138 -8.65 9.27 -1.93
C TYR A 138 -7.47 8.76 -2.72
N TRP A 139 -6.35 8.54 -2.04
CA TRP A 139 -5.10 8.13 -2.69
C TRP A 139 -4.90 6.63 -2.50
N VAL A 140 -4.93 5.88 -3.59
CA VAL A 140 -4.68 4.44 -3.60
C VAL A 140 -3.39 4.18 -4.36
N ARG A 141 -2.47 3.41 -3.77
CA ARG A 141 -1.25 3.05 -4.48
C ARG A 141 -1.56 2.09 -5.63
N PRO A 142 -0.86 2.19 -6.78
CA PRO A 142 -1.10 1.32 -7.94
C PRO A 142 -0.98 -0.17 -7.64
N ASP A 143 -0.07 -0.57 -6.76
CA ASP A 143 0.11 -1.97 -6.37
C ASP A 143 -1.10 -2.57 -5.62
N LYS A 144 -1.96 -1.74 -5.02
CA LYS A 144 -3.22 -2.21 -4.43
C LYS A 144 -4.33 -2.41 -5.46
N LEU A 145 -4.22 -1.78 -6.63
CA LEU A 145 -5.15 -1.95 -7.75
C LEU A 145 -4.75 -3.12 -8.65
N SER A 146 -3.44 -3.43 -8.70
CA SER A 146 -2.93 -4.44 -9.64
C SER A 146 -3.52 -5.83 -9.40
N TYR A 147 -3.87 -6.19 -8.16
CA TYR A 147 -4.50 -7.49 -7.91
C TYR A 147 -5.83 -7.64 -8.66
N CYS A 148 -6.73 -6.66 -8.52
CA CYS A 148 -8.00 -6.67 -9.24
C CYS A 148 -7.83 -6.66 -10.77
N GLN A 149 -6.78 -6.03 -11.30
CA GLN A 149 -6.49 -6.03 -12.74
C GLN A 149 -5.97 -7.38 -13.25
N HIS A 150 -5.27 -8.15 -12.41
CA HIS A 150 -4.79 -9.50 -12.78
C HIS A 150 -5.83 -10.60 -12.52
N HIS A 151 -6.79 -10.36 -11.63
CA HIS A 151 -7.86 -11.29 -11.23
C HIS A 151 -9.25 -10.68 -11.51
N PRO A 152 -9.62 -10.40 -12.77
CA PRO A 152 -10.87 -9.72 -13.13
C PRO A 152 -12.14 -10.50 -12.75
N GLU A 153 -12.03 -11.81 -12.56
CA GLU A 153 -13.11 -12.71 -12.12
C GLU A 153 -13.40 -12.62 -10.62
N GLU A 154 -12.47 -12.08 -9.84
CA GLU A 154 -12.60 -12.04 -8.39
C GLU A 154 -13.35 -10.78 -7.91
N ASN A 155 -14.17 -10.95 -6.88
CA ASN A 155 -14.90 -9.84 -6.28
C ASN A 155 -14.01 -9.06 -5.29
N VAL A 156 -13.10 -8.24 -5.83
CA VAL A 156 -12.16 -7.43 -5.05
C VAL A 156 -12.73 -6.05 -4.74
N TRP A 157 -12.63 -5.62 -3.48
CA TRP A 157 -12.92 -4.27 -3.02
C TRP A 157 -11.71 -3.67 -2.33
N ILE A 158 -11.55 -2.35 -2.44
CA ILE A 158 -10.60 -1.58 -1.63
C ILE A 158 -11.42 -0.76 -0.63
N VAL A 159 -11.16 -0.94 0.65
CA VAL A 159 -11.79 -0.16 1.72
C VAL A 159 -10.75 0.74 2.36
N LEU A 160 -10.93 2.05 2.18
CA LEU A 160 -10.09 3.04 2.86
C LEU A 160 -10.72 3.38 4.20
N HIS A 161 -9.93 3.25 5.27
CA HIS A 161 -10.32 3.66 6.61
C HIS A 161 -9.52 4.88 7.06
N TYR A 162 -10.24 5.92 7.45
CA TYR A 162 -9.72 7.11 8.09
C TYR A 162 -10.32 7.23 9.49
N ALA A 163 -9.48 7.19 10.53
CA ALA A 163 -9.95 7.18 11.92
C ALA A 163 -10.26 8.59 12.47
N GLU A 164 -9.61 9.62 11.93
CA GLU A 164 -9.68 11.00 12.42
C GLU A 164 -9.89 12.02 11.28
N PRO A 165 -10.54 13.17 11.55
CA PRO A 165 -11.10 13.60 12.85
C PRO A 165 -12.43 12.93 13.20
N SER A 166 -13.11 12.37 12.21
CA SER A 166 -14.29 11.51 12.37
C SER A 166 -14.06 10.27 11.53
N GLU A 167 -14.43 9.11 12.07
CA GLU A 167 -14.26 7.85 11.35
C GLU A 167 -14.99 7.89 10.00
N LYS A 168 -14.27 7.54 8.94
CA LYS A 168 -14.78 7.52 7.57
C LYS A 168 -14.28 6.27 6.86
N PHE A 169 -15.22 5.58 6.21
CA PHE A 169 -14.95 4.48 5.29
C PHE A 169 -15.24 4.93 3.87
N VAL A 170 -14.37 4.56 2.94
CA VAL A 170 -14.56 4.79 1.50
C VAL A 170 -14.46 3.44 0.80
N PHE A 171 -15.48 3.10 0.04
CA PHE A 171 -15.60 1.81 -0.64
C PHE A 171 -15.28 2.02 -2.10
N ILE A 172 -14.19 1.42 -2.57
CA ILE A 172 -13.73 1.53 -3.95
C ILE A 172 -13.85 0.16 -4.59
N LYS A 173 -14.59 0.09 -5.71
CA LYS A 173 -14.64 -1.08 -6.58
C LYS A 173 -13.80 -0.81 -7.82
N PRO A 174 -12.55 -1.32 -7.89
CA PRO A 174 -11.71 -1.12 -9.05
C PRO A 174 -12.34 -1.76 -10.29
N ARG A 175 -12.02 -1.21 -11.46
CA ARG A 175 -12.42 -1.73 -12.77
C ARG A 175 -11.21 -2.43 -13.39
N PRO A 176 -11.22 -3.77 -13.53
CA PRO A 176 -10.07 -4.52 -14.01
C PRO A 176 -9.53 -4.04 -15.37
N GLU A 177 -10.42 -3.64 -16.26
CA GLU A 177 -10.13 -3.20 -17.62
C GLU A 177 -9.65 -1.75 -17.74
N LYS A 178 -9.73 -0.96 -16.65
CA LYS A 178 -9.38 0.46 -16.68
C LYS A 178 -7.88 0.67 -16.50
N GLU A 179 -7.30 1.43 -17.41
CA GLU A 179 -5.97 2.00 -17.23
C GLU A 179 -6.07 3.24 -16.33
N TYR A 180 -5.60 3.11 -15.09
CA TYR A 180 -5.59 4.22 -14.13
C TYR A 180 -4.40 5.14 -14.37
N LEU A 181 -4.66 6.45 -14.40
CA LEU A 181 -3.61 7.45 -14.42
C LEU A 181 -3.06 7.64 -13.01
N TYR A 182 -1.75 7.84 -12.92
CA TYR A 182 -1.03 8.02 -11.66
C TYR A 182 -0.63 9.48 -11.48
N GLU A 183 -0.78 9.96 -10.26
CA GLU A 183 -0.21 11.22 -9.80
C GLU A 183 1.00 10.96 -8.91
N VAL A 184 2.03 11.80 -9.05
CA VAL A 184 3.18 11.81 -8.14
C VAL A 184 2.84 12.66 -6.93
N LYS A 185 2.87 12.07 -5.74
CA LYS A 185 2.78 12.78 -4.47
C LYS A 185 4.12 12.69 -3.74
N ASN A 186 4.66 13.83 -3.31
CA ASN A 186 5.85 13.84 -2.48
C ASN A 186 5.45 13.61 -1.01
N ILE A 187 5.86 12.48 -0.45
CA ILE A 187 5.62 12.12 0.95
C ILE A 187 6.98 12.00 1.64
N ARG A 188 7.22 12.91 2.59
CA ARG A 188 8.47 12.95 3.40
C ARG A 188 9.75 12.98 2.54
N GLY A 189 9.71 13.70 1.41
CA GLY A 189 10.85 13.81 0.49
C GLY A 189 10.96 12.67 -0.53
N THR A 190 10.09 11.66 -0.46
CA THR A 190 10.03 10.55 -1.42
C THR A 190 8.89 10.78 -2.41
N ASP A 191 9.14 10.60 -3.70
CA ASP A 191 8.08 10.64 -4.70
C ASP A 191 7.37 9.27 -4.77
N GLU A 192 6.06 9.29 -4.54
CA GLU A 192 5.20 8.11 -4.53
C GLU A 192 4.08 8.25 -5.55
N HIS A 193 3.73 7.17 -6.23
CA HIS A 193 2.67 7.15 -7.23
C HIS A 193 1.34 6.74 -6.60
N TYR A 194 0.29 7.47 -6.92
CA TYR A 194 -1.07 7.21 -6.46
C TYR A 194 -2.07 7.37 -7.58
N VAL A 195 -3.08 6.51 -7.59
CA VAL A 195 -4.33 6.74 -8.29
C VAL A 195 -5.23 7.55 -7.36
N VAL A 196 -5.80 8.63 -7.90
CA VAL A 196 -6.62 9.56 -7.13
C VAL A 196 -8.09 9.30 -7.46
N PHE A 197 -8.87 9.00 -6.43
CA PHE A 197 -10.33 8.93 -6.49
C PHE A 197 -10.94 10.10 -5.71
N THR A 198 -12.19 10.42 -6.03
CA THR A 198 -13.01 11.47 -5.39
C THR A 198 -14.38 10.90 -5.10
N ASP A 199 -15.22 11.62 -4.35
CA ASP A 199 -16.61 11.20 -4.11
C ASP A 199 -17.42 11.02 -5.41
N ASP A 200 -17.04 11.71 -6.48
CA ASP A 200 -17.68 11.62 -7.80
C ASP A 200 -17.05 10.54 -8.71
N SER A 201 -15.99 9.87 -8.24
CA SER A 201 -15.37 8.79 -9.02
C SER A 201 -16.35 7.63 -9.15
N PRO A 202 -16.54 7.07 -10.35
CA PRO A 202 -17.56 6.04 -10.58
C PRO A 202 -17.16 4.65 -10.01
N GLU A 203 -15.97 4.55 -9.44
CA GLU A 203 -15.51 3.43 -8.62
C GLU A 203 -15.77 3.61 -7.13
N VAL A 204 -16.14 4.80 -6.68
CA VAL A 204 -16.44 5.09 -5.28
C VAL A 204 -17.92 4.83 -5.02
N TYR A 205 -18.20 3.96 -4.07
CA TYR A 205 -19.54 3.53 -3.70
C TYR A 205 -19.88 3.98 -2.28
N SER A 206 -21.18 4.18 -2.05
CA SER A 206 -21.69 4.41 -0.71
C SER A 206 -21.62 3.13 0.13
N ARG A 207 -21.65 3.27 1.47
CA ARG A 207 -21.79 2.15 2.39
C ARG A 207 -23.00 1.28 2.07
N TYR A 208 -24.11 1.91 1.66
CA TYR A 208 -25.34 1.21 1.30
C TYR A 208 -25.11 0.29 0.08
N ASN A 209 -24.49 0.79 -0.99
CA ASN A 209 -24.23 -0.03 -2.17
C ASN A 209 -23.21 -1.16 -1.91
N PHE A 210 -22.20 -0.90 -1.08
CA PHE A 210 -21.27 -1.93 -0.62
C PHE A 210 -22.00 -3.04 0.15
N ALA A 211 -22.86 -2.67 1.10
CA ALA A 211 -23.64 -3.61 1.89
C ALA A 211 -24.64 -4.41 1.04
N GLU A 212 -25.35 -3.77 0.09
CA GLU A 212 -26.24 -4.45 -0.85
C GLU A 212 -25.50 -5.51 -1.66
N GLN A 213 -24.30 -5.19 -2.17
CA GLN A 213 -23.50 -6.18 -2.90
C GLN A 213 -23.04 -7.32 -2.02
N LEU A 214 -22.62 -7.05 -0.78
CA LEU A 214 -22.23 -8.12 0.14
C LEU A 214 -23.42 -9.04 0.45
N LEU A 215 -24.58 -8.48 0.77
CA LEU A 215 -25.78 -9.25 1.10
C LEU A 215 -26.31 -10.05 -0.10
N GLY A 216 -26.27 -9.50 -1.31
CA GLY A 216 -26.67 -10.21 -2.52
C GLY A 216 -25.76 -11.39 -2.92
N LEU A 217 -24.62 -11.56 -2.25
CA LEU A 217 -23.73 -12.74 -2.40
C LEU A 217 -24.02 -13.84 -1.38
N LEU A 218 -24.95 -13.59 -0.44
CA LEU A 218 -25.35 -14.56 0.59
C LEU A 218 -26.61 -15.34 0.18
N ASP A 219 -27.26 -14.93 -0.91
CA ASP A 219 -28.46 -15.57 -1.48
C ASP A 219 -28.15 -16.88 -2.25
#